data_AF-A0A2P5Z4A8-F1
#
_entry.id   AF-A0A2P5Z4A8-F1
#
_cell.length_a   1.000
_cell.length_b   1.000
_cell.length_c   1.000
_cell.angle_alpha   90.00
_cell.angle_beta   90.00
_cell.angle_gamma   90.00
#
_symmetry.space_group_name_H-M   'P 1'
#
loop_
_entity.id
_entity.type
_entity.pdbx_description
1 polymer ?
#
loop_
_entity_poly.entity_id
_entity_poly.type
_entity_poly.pdbx_seq_one_letter_code
_entity_poly.pdbx_strand_id
1 'polypeptide(L)'
;MRYPGLDLLRATAIVWVMLFHSFVVGGLGSDWEWLSRYGWMGVDLFFVLSGFLIGGQVLAPLARGEPLRYGEFYRRRAYRILPAYAVVLALYLAWPGFREAPGIAPWWLFASFTLNLGIDYANQQAFSHAWSLCVEEHFYLVFPLLAAWLLRRPSAPRFVALCVTVVLAGIALRSAIWLHDSALDRIGAGLQRNWFIEDLYYPTWNRLDGLLAGVALAVLKTFRPQQWQRLQRHASTVALAGIVVCALAMWLFRDRTGLLGNAVGWPVLSLGLALLVGAGASTQGWLGRCRVPGAAWLAAVSYSLYLSHKAAFHLTQVWFGAQLDGRGLLAFAAYAGMALLFAAVLHYAVERPFLRLRERRSVPAPLALSGS
;
A
#
# COMPACT_ATOMS: atom_id res chain seq x y z
N MET A 1 16.87 8.97 10.79
CA MET A 1 17.71 8.14 9.90
C MET A 1 16.83 7.60 8.78
N ARG A 2 17.23 7.78 7.50
CA ARG A 2 16.61 7.05 6.38
C ARG A 2 17.25 5.67 6.31
N TYR A 3 16.44 4.63 6.18
CA TYR A 3 16.92 3.25 6.04
C TYR A 3 16.98 2.92 4.55
N PRO A 4 18.17 2.73 3.94
CA PRO A 4 18.29 2.42 2.52
C PRO A 4 17.47 1.20 2.11
N GLY A 5 17.42 0.17 2.95
CA GLY A 5 16.59 -1.01 2.71
C GLY A 5 15.08 -0.73 2.66
N LEU A 6 14.56 0.19 3.48
CA LEU A 6 13.14 0.57 3.41
C LEU A 6 12.83 1.42 2.18
N ASP A 7 13.75 2.30 1.79
CA ASP A 7 13.63 3.06 0.53
C ASP A 7 13.67 2.10 -0.67
N LEU A 8 14.56 1.10 -0.65
CA LEU A 8 14.62 0.06 -1.67
C LEU A 8 13.31 -0.74 -1.73
N LEU A 9 12.76 -1.20 -0.61
CA LEU A 9 11.49 -1.93 -0.59
C LEU A 9 10.32 -1.08 -1.11
N ARG A 10 10.27 0.22 -0.78
CA ARG A 10 9.27 1.15 -1.35
C ARG A 10 9.44 1.32 -2.86
N ALA A 11 10.69 1.41 -3.34
CA ALA A 11 10.99 1.48 -4.76
C ALA A 11 10.58 0.19 -5.47
N THR A 12 10.90 -0.98 -4.92
CA THR A 12 10.47 -2.29 -5.43
C THR A 12 8.94 -2.38 -5.48
N ALA A 13 8.24 -1.97 -4.43
CA ALA A 13 6.79 -1.97 -4.38
C ALA A 13 6.17 -1.18 -5.53
N ILE A 14 6.64 0.06 -5.80
CA ILE A 14 6.07 0.84 -6.89
C ILE A 14 6.45 0.29 -8.27
N VAL A 15 7.67 -0.23 -8.43
CA VAL A 15 8.09 -0.88 -9.69
C VAL A 15 7.19 -2.08 -10.00
N TRP A 16 6.88 -2.92 -9.01
CA TRP A 16 5.93 -4.03 -9.19
C TRP A 16 4.54 -3.55 -9.61
N VAL A 17 4.02 -2.48 -9.00
CA VAL A 17 2.74 -1.89 -9.43
C VAL A 17 2.79 -1.38 -10.87
N MET A 18 3.90 -0.73 -11.27
CA MET A 18 4.09 -0.25 -12.65
C MET A 18 4.15 -1.43 -13.64
N LEU A 19 4.89 -2.48 -13.33
CA LEU A 19 4.99 -3.68 -14.18
C LEU A 19 3.62 -4.34 -14.36
N PHE A 20 2.84 -4.50 -13.28
CA PHE A 20 1.49 -5.04 -13.32
C PHE A 20 0.60 -4.25 -14.29
N HIS A 21 0.52 -2.93 -14.11
CA HIS A 21 -0.40 -2.09 -14.89
C HIS A 21 0.10 -1.80 -16.30
N SER A 22 1.42 -1.80 -16.53
CA SER A 22 1.98 -1.61 -17.88
C SER A 22 1.68 -2.82 -18.77
N PHE A 23 1.60 -4.02 -18.21
CA PHE A 23 1.18 -5.21 -18.95
C PHE A 23 -0.31 -5.16 -19.31
N VAL A 24 -1.17 -4.68 -18.40
CA VAL A 24 -2.62 -4.55 -18.65
C VAL A 24 -2.92 -3.66 -19.87
N VAL A 25 -2.04 -2.70 -20.19
CA VAL A 25 -2.16 -1.81 -21.36
C VAL A 25 -1.29 -2.25 -22.56
N GLY A 26 -0.70 -3.46 -22.54
CA GLY A 26 0.06 -4.03 -23.66
C GLY A 26 1.54 -3.62 -23.75
N GLY A 27 2.07 -2.89 -22.77
CA GLY A 27 3.41 -2.27 -22.88
C GLY A 27 4.62 -3.20 -22.72
N LEU A 28 4.48 -4.39 -22.13
CA LEU A 28 5.61 -5.29 -21.82
C LEU A 28 5.81 -6.44 -22.82
N GLY A 29 4.86 -6.68 -23.74
CA GLY A 29 4.85 -7.86 -24.61
C GLY A 29 4.59 -9.17 -23.85
N SER A 30 4.41 -10.28 -24.59
CA SER A 30 4.11 -11.61 -24.04
C SER A 30 5.25 -12.21 -23.20
N ASP A 31 6.50 -11.88 -23.55
CA ASP A 31 7.69 -12.52 -22.94
C ASP A 31 7.87 -12.21 -21.44
N TRP A 32 7.20 -11.16 -20.95
CA TRP A 32 7.27 -10.71 -19.56
C TRP A 32 5.95 -10.88 -18.79
N GLU A 33 5.02 -11.67 -19.30
CA GLU A 33 3.72 -11.95 -18.66
C GLU A 33 3.88 -12.48 -17.22
N TRP A 34 4.93 -13.24 -16.93
CA TRP A 34 5.16 -13.77 -15.60
C TRP A 34 5.42 -12.66 -14.54
N LEU A 35 6.01 -11.53 -14.93
CA LEU A 35 6.22 -10.38 -14.05
C LEU A 35 4.91 -9.65 -13.74
N SER A 36 3.99 -9.62 -14.71
CA SER A 36 2.68 -9.00 -14.51
C SER A 36 1.82 -9.82 -13.57
N ARG A 37 1.94 -11.16 -13.57
CA ARG A 37 1.14 -12.05 -12.71
C ARG A 37 1.22 -11.74 -11.22
N TYR A 38 2.34 -11.20 -10.74
CA TYR A 38 2.60 -10.97 -9.31
C TYR A 38 2.83 -9.49 -8.93
N GLY A 39 2.82 -8.56 -9.90
CA GLY A 39 3.11 -7.15 -9.61
C GLY A 39 2.08 -6.46 -8.68
N TRP A 40 0.87 -7.02 -8.53
CA TRP A 40 -0.13 -6.58 -7.56
C TRP A 40 0.37 -6.64 -6.11
N MET A 41 1.33 -7.52 -5.80
CA MET A 41 1.94 -7.66 -4.46
C MET A 41 2.64 -6.38 -3.98
N GLY A 42 2.96 -5.45 -4.90
CA GLY A 42 3.52 -4.15 -4.54
C GLY A 42 2.60 -3.35 -3.62
N VAL A 43 1.28 -3.45 -3.77
CA VAL A 43 0.31 -2.80 -2.88
C VAL A 43 0.36 -3.39 -1.48
N ASP A 44 0.46 -4.71 -1.37
CA ASP A 44 0.57 -5.39 -0.06
C ASP A 44 1.88 -5.06 0.66
N LEU A 45 2.98 -4.86 -0.09
CA LEU A 45 4.23 -4.37 0.48
C LEU A 45 4.07 -2.94 1.00
N PHE A 46 3.32 -2.08 0.30
CA PHE A 46 2.95 -0.76 0.84
C PHE A 46 2.13 -0.88 2.12
N PHE A 47 1.15 -1.78 2.21
CA PHE A 47 0.40 -2.00 3.44
C PHE A 47 1.29 -2.40 4.63
N VAL A 48 2.23 -3.33 4.44
CA VAL A 48 3.18 -3.71 5.50
C VAL A 48 4.08 -2.55 5.91
N LEU A 49 4.61 -1.79 4.94
CA LEU A 49 5.43 -0.61 5.21
C LEU A 49 4.64 0.48 5.95
N SER A 50 3.40 0.73 5.53
CA SER A 50 2.50 1.69 6.16
C SER A 50 2.17 1.29 7.58
N GLY A 51 1.84 0.02 7.83
CA GLY A 51 1.64 -0.54 9.17
C GLY A 51 2.87 -0.36 10.07
N PHE A 52 4.07 -0.66 9.56
CA PHE A 52 5.32 -0.50 10.32
C PHE A 52 5.62 0.97 10.66
N LEU A 53 5.43 1.88 9.71
CA LEU A 53 5.71 3.31 9.89
C LEU A 53 4.68 3.99 10.80
N ILE A 54 3.39 3.73 10.59
CA ILE A 54 2.31 4.25 11.45
C ILE A 54 2.40 3.64 12.84
N GLY A 55 2.61 2.32 12.92
CA GLY A 55 2.83 1.62 14.18
C GLY A 55 3.94 2.27 14.98
N GLY A 56 5.10 2.53 14.37
CA GLY A 56 6.21 3.21 15.05
C GLY A 56 5.86 4.64 15.49
N GLN A 57 5.15 5.41 14.66
CA GLN A 57 4.75 6.79 14.98
C GLN A 57 3.77 6.88 16.17
N VAL A 58 2.85 5.93 16.28
CA VAL A 58 1.81 5.89 17.33
C VAL A 58 2.34 5.22 18.60
N LEU A 59 3.02 4.09 18.46
CA LEU A 59 3.43 3.27 19.60
C LEU A 59 4.63 3.86 20.34
N ALA A 60 5.57 4.54 19.67
CA ALA A 60 6.77 5.04 20.32
C ALA A 60 6.47 6.13 21.38
N PRO A 61 5.63 7.16 21.13
CA PRO A 61 5.21 8.11 22.16
C PRO A 61 4.42 7.43 23.30
N LEU A 62 3.46 6.57 22.96
CA LEU A 62 2.65 5.87 23.96
C LEU A 62 3.51 4.99 24.89
N ALA A 63 4.54 4.33 24.35
CA ALA A 63 5.49 3.52 25.14
C ALA A 63 6.33 4.36 26.11
N ARG A 64 6.50 5.65 25.85
CA ARG A 64 7.14 6.62 26.75
C ARG A 64 6.17 7.26 27.75
N GLY A 65 4.89 6.86 27.73
CA GLY A 65 3.85 7.48 28.56
C GLY A 65 3.37 8.84 28.05
N GLU A 66 3.74 9.24 26.83
CA GLU A 66 3.31 10.51 26.24
C GLU A 66 1.89 10.37 25.65
N PRO A 67 1.02 11.38 25.81
CA PRO A 67 -0.29 11.37 25.17
C PRO A 67 -0.16 11.49 23.64
N LEU A 68 -1.02 10.78 22.91
CA LEU A 68 -1.11 10.94 21.47
C LEU A 68 -1.71 12.29 21.10
N ARG A 69 -0.96 13.06 20.32
CA ARG A 69 -1.44 14.32 19.72
C ARG A 69 -2.21 14.01 18.44
N TYR A 70 -3.44 13.51 18.57
CA TYR A 70 -4.28 13.08 17.43
C TYR A 70 -4.39 14.14 16.32
N GLY A 71 -4.67 15.40 16.70
CA GLY A 71 -4.75 16.50 15.72
C GLY A 71 -3.45 16.69 14.94
N GLU A 72 -2.29 16.54 15.57
CA GLU A 72 -1.00 16.61 14.88
C GLU A 72 -0.77 15.39 13.98
N PHE A 73 -1.14 14.20 14.44
CA PHE A 73 -1.06 12.96 13.67
C PHE A 73 -1.88 13.07 12.37
N TYR A 74 -3.17 13.41 12.46
CA TYR A 74 -4.05 13.54 11.31
C TYR A 74 -3.63 14.71 10.41
N ARG A 75 -3.17 15.84 10.98
CA ARG A 75 -2.64 16.95 10.19
C ARG A 75 -1.42 16.53 9.36
N ARG A 76 -0.48 15.79 9.94
CA ARG A 76 0.72 15.31 9.22
C ARG A 76 0.36 14.37 8.06
N ARG A 77 -0.71 13.60 8.22
CA ARG A 77 -1.25 12.68 7.20
C ARG A 77 -2.02 13.43 6.11
N ALA A 78 -2.88 14.37 6.49
CA ALA A 78 -3.58 15.26 5.58
C ALA A 78 -2.60 15.97 4.62
N TYR A 79 -1.52 16.56 5.14
CA TYR A 79 -0.48 17.21 4.31
C TYR A 79 0.27 16.26 3.37
N ARG A 80 0.30 14.95 3.68
CA ARG A 80 0.98 13.94 2.85
C ARG A 80 0.08 13.41 1.74
N ILE A 81 -1.21 13.29 2.00
CA ILE A 81 -2.14 12.51 1.17
C ILE A 81 -3.06 13.44 0.37
N LEU A 82 -3.81 14.31 1.07
CA LEU A 82 -4.89 15.09 0.46
C LEU A 82 -4.48 15.98 -0.72
N PRO A 83 -3.35 16.72 -0.71
CA PRO A 83 -3.04 17.67 -1.78
C PRO A 83 -2.91 17.01 -3.15
N ALA A 84 -2.07 15.98 -3.26
CA ALA A 84 -1.89 15.28 -4.53
C ALA A 84 -3.13 14.45 -4.88
N TYR A 85 -3.76 13.80 -3.90
CA TYR A 85 -5.02 13.07 -4.07
C TYR A 85 -6.11 13.94 -4.68
N ALA A 86 -6.34 15.12 -4.12
CA ALA A 86 -7.37 16.05 -4.58
C ALA A 86 -7.10 16.56 -5.99
N VAL A 87 -5.85 16.85 -6.34
CA VAL A 87 -5.48 17.26 -7.71
C VAL A 87 -5.78 16.16 -8.72
N VAL A 88 -5.36 14.92 -8.44
CA VAL A 88 -5.62 13.81 -9.37
C VAL A 88 -7.11 13.49 -9.44
N LEU A 89 -7.81 13.46 -8.31
CA LEU A 89 -9.27 13.27 -8.28
C LEU A 89 -10.00 14.35 -9.11
N ALA A 90 -9.59 15.62 -8.98
CA ALA A 90 -10.16 16.70 -9.77
C ALA A 90 -9.93 16.50 -11.27
N LEU A 91 -8.74 16.03 -11.69
CA LEU A 91 -8.48 15.69 -13.09
C LEU A 91 -9.39 14.56 -13.58
N TYR A 92 -9.56 13.49 -12.79
CA TYR A 92 -10.48 12.39 -13.10
C TYR A 92 -11.93 12.85 -13.24
N LEU A 93 -12.38 13.77 -12.40
CA LEU A 93 -13.76 14.28 -12.44
C LEU A 93 -13.96 15.25 -13.61
N ALA A 94 -13.05 16.21 -13.79
CA ALA A 94 -13.20 17.31 -14.74
C ALA A 94 -12.81 16.95 -16.18
N TRP A 95 -11.94 15.96 -16.40
CA TRP A 95 -11.45 15.58 -17.73
C TRP A 95 -11.75 14.10 -18.03
N PRO A 96 -12.82 13.78 -18.77
CA PRO A 96 -13.16 12.40 -19.12
C PRO A 96 -12.06 11.64 -19.88
N GLY A 97 -11.32 12.31 -20.77
CA GLY A 97 -10.17 11.73 -21.47
C GLY A 97 -8.95 11.43 -20.59
N PHE A 98 -8.97 11.84 -19.31
CA PHE A 98 -7.94 11.46 -18.33
C PHE A 98 -8.18 10.07 -17.73
N ARG A 99 -9.39 9.53 -17.87
CA ARG A 99 -9.84 8.29 -17.21
C ARG A 99 -9.33 7.08 -17.99
N GLU A 100 -8.68 6.13 -17.30
CA GLU A 100 -8.20 4.90 -17.94
C GLU A 100 -9.31 3.92 -18.35
N ALA A 101 -10.52 4.11 -17.83
CA ALA A 101 -11.65 3.24 -18.06
C ALA A 101 -12.94 4.07 -18.13
N PRO A 102 -13.99 3.56 -18.80
CA PRO A 102 -15.30 4.21 -18.78
C PRO A 102 -15.92 4.11 -17.38
N GLY A 103 -16.74 5.10 -17.05
CA GLY A 103 -17.49 5.17 -15.81
C GLY A 103 -16.63 5.48 -14.58
N ILE A 104 -17.11 6.44 -13.78
CA ILE A 104 -16.46 6.85 -12.53
C ILE A 104 -17.50 6.80 -11.41
N ALA A 105 -17.08 6.34 -10.24
CA ALA A 105 -17.94 6.32 -9.08
C ALA A 105 -18.35 7.76 -8.66
N PRO A 106 -19.46 7.94 -7.93
CA PRO A 106 -19.82 9.24 -7.39
C PRO A 106 -18.68 9.89 -6.58
N TRP A 107 -18.45 11.19 -6.80
CA TRP A 107 -17.32 11.92 -6.20
C TRP A 107 -17.24 11.80 -4.68
N TRP A 108 -18.40 11.69 -4.01
CA TRP A 108 -18.48 11.62 -2.56
C TRP A 108 -17.81 10.36 -2.00
N LEU A 109 -17.85 9.22 -2.72
CA LEU A 109 -17.15 7.99 -2.31
C LEU A 109 -15.64 8.17 -2.25
N PHE A 110 -15.07 8.97 -3.15
CA PHE A 110 -13.65 9.33 -3.13
C PHE A 110 -13.35 10.31 -2.00
N ALA A 111 -14.19 11.34 -1.83
CA ALA A 111 -14.01 12.36 -0.80
C ALA A 111 -14.11 11.80 0.64
N SER A 112 -14.99 10.81 0.87
CA SER A 112 -15.14 10.12 2.15
C SER A 112 -14.23 8.90 2.32
N PHE A 113 -13.38 8.57 1.34
CA PHE A 113 -12.57 7.35 1.32
C PHE A 113 -13.38 6.06 1.48
N THR A 114 -14.62 6.02 0.98
CA THR A 114 -15.50 4.83 1.06
C THR A 114 -15.69 4.12 -0.28
N LEU A 115 -14.92 4.49 -1.32
CA LEU A 115 -14.97 3.85 -2.63
C LEU A 115 -14.88 2.33 -2.54
N ASN A 116 -13.97 1.80 -1.72
CA ASN A 116 -13.72 0.36 -1.60
C ASN A 116 -14.86 -0.42 -0.93
N LEU A 117 -15.92 0.27 -0.46
CA LEU A 117 -17.09 -0.33 0.19
C LEU A 117 -18.36 -0.25 -0.67
N GLY A 118 -18.38 0.61 -1.70
CA GLY A 118 -19.59 0.93 -2.45
C GLY A 118 -19.37 1.12 -3.95
N ILE A 119 -18.23 0.67 -4.47
CA ILE A 119 -17.95 0.69 -5.90
C ILE A 119 -18.79 -0.35 -6.63
N ASP A 120 -19.43 0.06 -7.73
CA ASP A 120 -19.95 -0.85 -8.75
C ASP A 120 -18.83 -1.08 -9.76
N TYR A 121 -18.02 -2.12 -9.54
CA TYR A 121 -16.80 -2.31 -10.33
C TYR A 121 -17.10 -2.74 -11.78
N ALA A 122 -18.28 -3.30 -12.04
CA ALA A 122 -18.70 -3.62 -13.40
C ALA A 122 -18.83 -2.34 -14.25
N ASN A 123 -19.30 -1.24 -13.66
CA ASN A 123 -19.61 -0.01 -14.39
C ASN A 123 -18.70 1.19 -14.06
N GLN A 124 -17.91 1.16 -12.99
CA GLN A 124 -17.21 2.32 -12.42
C GLN A 124 -15.71 2.08 -12.19
N GLN A 125 -14.99 1.73 -13.25
CA GLN A 125 -13.59 1.28 -13.13
C GLN A 125 -12.57 2.42 -13.07
N ALA A 126 -12.93 3.65 -13.48
CA ALA A 126 -12.02 4.78 -13.49
C ALA A 126 -11.57 5.14 -12.07
N PHE A 127 -10.26 5.32 -11.91
CA PHE A 127 -9.62 5.65 -10.63
C PHE A 127 -9.84 4.60 -9.53
N SER A 128 -10.19 3.37 -9.92
CA SER A 128 -10.51 2.27 -9.00
C SER A 128 -9.36 1.93 -8.05
N HIS A 129 -8.09 2.16 -8.43
CA HIS A 129 -6.92 1.93 -7.57
C HIS A 129 -6.91 2.80 -6.30
N ALA A 130 -7.75 3.83 -6.20
CA ALA A 130 -7.98 4.55 -4.96
C ALA A 130 -8.50 3.65 -3.81
N TRP A 131 -9.00 2.44 -4.10
CA TRP A 131 -9.45 1.48 -3.08
C TRP A 131 -8.39 1.23 -2.00
N SER A 132 -7.11 1.13 -2.37
CA SER A 132 -6.04 0.82 -1.40
C SER A 132 -5.78 1.99 -0.46
N LEU A 133 -5.92 3.23 -0.94
CA LEU A 133 -5.85 4.43 -0.10
C LEU A 133 -7.00 4.45 0.90
N CYS A 134 -8.20 4.02 0.50
CA CYS A 134 -9.34 3.91 1.40
C CYS A 134 -9.04 2.94 2.56
N VAL A 135 -8.45 1.78 2.26
CA VAL A 135 -7.99 0.80 3.27
C VAL A 135 -6.99 1.44 4.23
N GLU A 136 -6.01 2.19 3.72
CA GLU A 136 -5.02 2.89 4.56
C GLU A 136 -5.67 3.97 5.44
N GLU A 137 -6.55 4.82 4.90
CA GLU A 137 -7.21 5.88 5.67
C GLU A 137 -8.14 5.31 6.75
N HIS A 138 -8.91 4.26 6.45
CA HIS A 138 -9.70 3.55 7.47
C HIS A 138 -8.81 3.03 8.60
N PHE A 139 -7.65 2.46 8.24
CA PHE A 139 -6.68 2.00 9.23
C PHE A 139 -6.08 3.16 10.03
N TYR A 140 -5.75 4.27 9.41
CA TYR A 140 -5.19 5.45 10.08
C TYR A 140 -6.18 6.13 11.01
N LEU A 141 -7.48 6.02 10.72
CA LEU A 141 -8.54 6.49 11.59
C LEU A 141 -8.66 5.61 12.84
N VAL A 142 -8.72 4.29 12.66
CA VAL A 142 -9.01 3.33 13.75
C VAL A 142 -7.79 2.99 14.60
N PHE A 143 -6.62 2.79 13.98
CA PHE A 143 -5.44 2.25 14.65
C PHE A 143 -4.92 3.11 15.82
N PRO A 144 -4.82 4.46 15.73
CA PRO A 144 -4.35 5.27 16.86
C PRO A 144 -5.23 5.12 18.11
N LEU A 145 -6.55 5.07 17.93
CA LEU A 145 -7.52 4.89 19.01
C LEU A 145 -7.40 3.49 19.62
N LEU A 146 -7.31 2.46 18.77
CA LEU A 146 -7.12 1.08 19.20
C LEU A 146 -5.80 0.90 19.96
N ALA A 147 -4.70 1.47 19.45
CA ALA A 147 -3.39 1.43 20.09
C ALA A 147 -3.41 2.12 21.47
N ALA A 148 -4.00 3.32 21.56
CA ALA A 148 -4.17 4.02 22.84
C ALA A 148 -4.95 3.19 23.85
N TRP A 149 -6.03 2.53 23.43
CA TRP A 149 -6.84 1.65 24.27
C TRP A 149 -6.06 0.41 24.73
N LEU A 150 -5.40 -0.29 23.82
CA LEU A 150 -4.60 -1.49 24.13
C LEU A 150 -3.43 -1.18 25.08
N LEU A 151 -2.84 0.01 24.98
CA LEU A 151 -1.73 0.43 25.84
C LEU A 151 -2.14 0.89 27.24
N ARG A 152 -3.43 1.01 27.56
CA ARG A 152 -3.88 1.25 28.94
C ARG A 152 -3.49 0.08 29.87
N ARG A 153 -3.41 -1.13 29.32
CA ARG A 153 -2.94 -2.35 30.00
C ARG A 153 -2.06 -3.16 29.06
N PRO A 154 -0.82 -2.68 28.81
CA PRO A 154 0.02 -3.19 27.74
C PRO A 154 0.36 -4.66 28.00
N SER A 155 0.08 -5.51 27.02
CA SER A 155 0.38 -6.93 27.08
C SER A 155 0.68 -7.45 25.68
N ALA A 156 1.93 -7.84 25.45
CA ALA A 156 2.34 -8.38 24.16
C ALA A 156 1.55 -9.66 23.79
N PRO A 157 1.28 -10.61 24.71
CA PRO A 157 0.41 -11.75 24.42
C PRO A 157 -0.99 -11.35 23.97
N ARG A 158 -1.61 -10.34 24.61
CA ARG A 158 -2.94 -9.85 24.18
C ARG A 158 -2.92 -9.25 22.78
N PHE A 159 -1.87 -8.49 22.46
CA PHE A 159 -1.70 -7.92 21.12
C PHE A 159 -1.50 -9.02 20.07
N VAL A 160 -0.66 -10.01 20.36
CA VAL A 160 -0.46 -11.17 19.47
C VAL A 160 -1.76 -11.94 19.28
N ALA A 161 -2.50 -12.21 20.37
CA ALA A 161 -3.80 -12.86 20.30
C ALA A 161 -4.77 -12.08 19.41
N LEU A 162 -4.87 -10.76 19.57
CA LEU A 162 -5.69 -9.90 18.71
C LEU A 162 -5.28 -10.01 17.23
N CYS A 163 -3.99 -9.93 16.92
CA CYS A 163 -3.51 -10.07 15.54
C CYS A 163 -3.89 -11.44 14.96
N VAL A 164 -3.66 -12.52 15.73
CA VAL A 164 -4.01 -13.89 15.32
C VAL A 164 -5.52 -14.01 15.10
N THR A 165 -6.34 -13.48 16.01
CA THR A 165 -7.81 -13.48 15.87
C THR A 165 -8.25 -12.74 14.62
N VAL A 166 -7.72 -11.56 14.32
CA VAL A 166 -8.09 -10.80 13.11
C VAL A 166 -7.68 -11.55 11.84
N VAL A 167 -6.48 -12.15 11.81
CA VAL A 167 -6.01 -12.94 10.67
C VAL A 167 -6.91 -14.17 10.47
N LEU A 168 -7.20 -14.94 11.53
CA LEU A 168 -8.06 -16.11 11.44
C LEU A 168 -9.50 -15.75 11.05
N ALA A 169 -10.04 -14.66 11.59
CA ALA A 169 -11.34 -14.13 11.20
C ALA A 169 -11.36 -13.71 9.73
N GLY A 170 -10.29 -13.09 9.23
CA GLY A 170 -10.14 -12.74 7.81
C GLY A 170 -10.04 -13.97 6.90
N ILE A 171 -9.34 -15.03 7.33
CA ILE A 171 -9.32 -16.31 6.60
C ILE A 171 -10.75 -16.88 6.51
N ALA A 172 -11.45 -16.95 7.64
CA ALA A 172 -12.81 -17.48 7.72
C ALA A 172 -13.79 -16.66 6.86
N LEU A 173 -13.74 -15.33 6.96
CA LEU A 173 -14.60 -14.42 6.21
C LEU A 173 -14.38 -14.53 4.69
N ARG A 174 -13.12 -14.51 4.23
CA ARG A 174 -12.80 -14.66 2.80
C ARG A 174 -13.22 -16.02 2.26
N SER A 175 -13.08 -17.06 3.08
CA SER A 175 -13.52 -18.42 2.72
C SER A 175 -15.04 -18.48 2.59
N ALA A 176 -15.77 -17.86 3.53
CA ALA A 176 -17.23 -17.81 3.51
C ALA A 176 -17.75 -17.03 2.29
N ILE A 177 -17.20 -15.84 2.00
CA ILE A 177 -17.55 -15.03 0.83
C ILE A 177 -17.31 -15.85 -0.45
N TRP A 178 -16.11 -16.39 -0.62
CA TRP A 178 -15.77 -17.16 -1.82
C TRP A 178 -16.68 -18.38 -2.02
N LEU A 179 -16.96 -19.15 -0.96
CA LEU A 179 -17.85 -20.32 -1.03
C LEU A 179 -19.30 -19.94 -1.34
N HIS A 180 -19.78 -18.84 -0.75
CA HIS A 180 -21.10 -18.29 -1.00
C HIS A 180 -21.27 -17.85 -2.46
N ASP A 181 -20.40 -16.95 -2.93
CA ASP A 181 -20.56 -16.36 -4.26
C ASP A 181 -20.25 -17.35 -5.39
N SER A 182 -19.29 -18.26 -5.19
CA SER A 182 -19.07 -19.37 -6.13
C SER A 182 -20.24 -20.35 -6.19
N ALA A 183 -21.03 -20.49 -5.11
CA ALA A 183 -22.26 -21.27 -5.15
C ALA A 183 -23.35 -20.55 -5.96
N LEU A 184 -23.48 -19.23 -5.83
CA LEU A 184 -24.42 -18.42 -6.62
C LEU A 184 -24.08 -18.44 -8.12
N ASP A 185 -22.80 -18.32 -8.47
CA ASP A 185 -22.34 -18.39 -9.86
C ASP A 185 -22.69 -19.73 -10.51
N ARG A 186 -22.55 -20.84 -9.78
CA ARG A 186 -22.85 -22.19 -10.29
C ARG A 186 -24.32 -22.42 -10.64
N ILE A 187 -25.24 -21.74 -9.96
CA ILE A 187 -26.68 -21.85 -10.22
C ILE A 187 -27.20 -20.77 -11.18
N GLY A 188 -26.30 -19.97 -11.79
CA GLY A 188 -26.67 -18.87 -12.66
C GLY A 188 -27.37 -17.71 -11.94
N ALA A 189 -27.35 -17.70 -10.60
CA ALA A 189 -27.83 -16.60 -9.76
C ALA A 189 -26.74 -15.56 -9.49
N GLY A 190 -25.54 -15.77 -10.02
CA GLY A 190 -24.46 -14.80 -9.99
C GLY A 190 -24.94 -13.46 -10.56
N LEU A 191 -24.86 -12.41 -9.75
CA LEU A 191 -25.16 -11.05 -10.18
C LEU A 191 -24.21 -10.68 -11.34
N GLN A 192 -24.60 -9.76 -12.23
CA GLN A 192 -23.72 -9.12 -13.25
C GLN A 192 -22.57 -8.27 -12.63
N ARG A 193 -22.20 -8.58 -11.40
CA ARG A 193 -21.38 -7.83 -10.46
C ARG A 193 -20.03 -8.52 -10.33
N ASN A 194 -18.96 -7.75 -10.14
CA ASN A 194 -17.65 -8.34 -9.89
C ASN A 194 -17.47 -8.62 -8.39
N TRP A 195 -18.18 -9.62 -7.87
CA TRP A 195 -18.17 -9.97 -6.43
C TRP A 195 -16.75 -10.24 -5.91
N PHE A 196 -15.86 -10.80 -6.74
CA PHE A 196 -14.46 -11.02 -6.35
C PHE A 196 -13.79 -9.71 -5.96
N ILE A 197 -13.98 -8.65 -6.75
CA ILE A 197 -13.39 -7.35 -6.45
C ILE A 197 -14.14 -6.67 -5.31
N GLU A 198 -15.47 -6.64 -5.41
CA GLU A 198 -16.32 -5.81 -4.56
C GLU A 198 -16.50 -6.36 -3.14
N ASP A 199 -16.61 -7.68 -2.98
CA ASP A 199 -16.83 -8.33 -1.68
C ASP A 199 -15.55 -8.91 -1.07
N LEU A 200 -14.64 -9.39 -1.91
CA LEU A 200 -13.45 -10.11 -1.44
C LEU A 200 -12.17 -9.25 -1.47
N TYR A 201 -11.87 -8.58 -2.58
CA TYR A 201 -10.56 -7.97 -2.81
C TYR A 201 -10.40 -6.54 -2.26
N TYR A 202 -11.40 -5.68 -2.43
CA TYR A 202 -11.37 -4.25 -2.04
C TYR A 202 -11.74 -3.96 -0.58
N PRO A 203 -12.66 -4.69 0.06
CA PRO A 203 -13.11 -4.31 1.39
C PRO A 203 -11.99 -4.33 2.44
N THR A 204 -11.99 -3.32 3.30
CA THR A 204 -10.92 -3.09 4.29
C THR A 204 -10.71 -4.29 5.20
N TRP A 205 -11.77 -4.93 5.67
CA TRP A 205 -11.71 -6.08 6.57
C TRP A 205 -10.98 -7.29 5.98
N ASN A 206 -10.92 -7.42 4.64
CA ASN A 206 -10.21 -8.50 3.97
C ASN A 206 -8.73 -8.20 3.69
N ARG A 207 -8.27 -6.97 3.96
CA ARG A 207 -6.93 -6.46 3.61
C ARG A 207 -6.10 -5.98 4.80
N LEU A 208 -6.52 -6.29 6.03
CA LEU A 208 -5.81 -5.89 7.25
C LEU A 208 -4.51 -6.66 7.50
N ASP A 209 -4.30 -7.83 6.87
CA ASP A 209 -3.15 -8.72 7.13
C ASP A 209 -1.80 -7.98 7.03
N GLY A 210 -1.58 -7.25 5.94
CA GLY A 210 -0.32 -6.52 5.70
C GLY A 210 -0.10 -5.40 6.71
N LEU A 211 -1.11 -4.58 6.95
CA LEU A 211 -1.07 -3.48 7.92
C LEU A 211 -0.77 -4.00 9.33
N LEU A 212 -1.43 -5.09 9.75
CA LEU A 212 -1.21 -5.74 11.04
C LEU A 212 0.19 -6.36 11.15
N ALA A 213 0.68 -7.01 10.10
CA ALA A 213 2.04 -7.55 10.08
C ALA A 213 3.09 -6.43 10.24
N GLY A 214 2.86 -5.29 9.58
CA GLY A 214 3.66 -4.08 9.76
C GLY A 214 3.62 -3.55 11.20
N VAL A 215 2.42 -3.42 11.79
CA VAL A 215 2.28 -3.00 13.19
C VAL A 215 2.93 -3.99 14.15
N ALA A 216 2.84 -5.30 13.90
CA ALA A 216 3.49 -6.31 14.72
C ALA A 216 5.01 -6.13 14.77
N LEU A 217 5.65 -5.77 13.64
CA LEU A 217 7.06 -5.38 13.62
C LEU A 217 7.32 -4.11 14.45
N ALA A 218 6.42 -3.12 14.39
CA ALA A 218 6.55 -1.91 15.18
C ALA A 218 6.40 -2.18 16.69
N VAL A 219 5.49 -3.08 17.08
CA VAL A 219 5.34 -3.56 18.46
C VAL A 219 6.59 -4.31 18.92
N LEU A 220 7.12 -5.22 18.11
CA LEU A 220 8.38 -5.93 18.39
C LEU A 220 9.53 -4.95 18.61
N LYS A 221 9.67 -3.97 17.72
CA LYS A 221 10.68 -2.92 17.82
C LYS A 221 10.55 -2.06 19.07
N THR A 222 9.32 -1.73 19.47
CA THR A 222 9.05 -0.76 20.55
C THR A 222 9.04 -1.40 21.93
N PHE A 223 8.33 -2.52 22.10
CA PHE A 223 8.09 -3.14 23.41
C PHE A 223 8.98 -4.36 23.68
N ARG A 224 9.68 -4.88 22.67
CA ARG A 224 10.56 -6.07 22.78
C ARG A 224 11.93 -5.83 22.14
N PRO A 225 12.67 -4.79 22.57
CA PRO A 225 13.90 -4.36 21.92
C PRO A 225 14.98 -5.46 21.83
N GLN A 226 15.06 -6.36 22.82
CA GLN A 226 15.99 -7.49 22.78
C GLN A 226 15.67 -8.48 21.65
N GLN A 227 14.39 -8.79 21.44
CA GLN A 227 13.95 -9.67 20.34
C GLN A 227 14.13 -8.98 18.99
N TRP A 228 13.84 -7.68 18.91
CA TRP A 228 14.14 -6.86 17.75
C TRP A 228 15.64 -6.92 17.41
N GLN A 229 16.53 -6.71 18.37
CA GLN A 229 17.98 -6.80 18.15
C GLN A 229 18.41 -8.18 17.63
N ARG A 230 17.82 -9.29 18.14
CA ARG A 230 18.06 -10.63 17.60
C ARG A 230 17.63 -10.75 16.14
N LEU A 231 16.44 -10.25 15.79
CA LEU A 231 15.96 -10.19 14.41
C LEU A 231 16.96 -9.41 13.52
N GLN A 232 17.47 -8.27 14.00
CA GLN A 232 18.41 -7.43 13.26
C GLN A 232 19.78 -8.08 13.06
N ARG A 233 20.28 -8.85 14.05
CA ARG A 233 21.53 -9.63 13.94
C ARG A 233 21.44 -10.72 12.87
N HIS A 234 20.27 -11.33 12.73
CA HIS A 234 20.00 -12.36 11.71
C HIS A 234 19.27 -11.79 10.47
N ALA A 235 19.38 -10.49 10.19
CA ALA A 235 18.60 -9.82 9.16
C ALA A 235 18.73 -10.48 7.77
N SER A 236 19.90 -11.01 7.41
CA SER A 236 20.08 -11.72 6.13
C SER A 236 19.34 -13.05 6.06
N THR A 237 19.32 -13.83 7.15
CA THR A 237 18.54 -15.07 7.26
C THR A 237 17.04 -14.75 7.27
N VAL A 238 16.64 -13.68 7.98
CA VAL A 238 15.26 -13.20 8.00
C VAL A 238 14.82 -12.76 6.60
N ALA A 239 15.67 -12.07 5.85
CA ALA A 239 15.37 -11.70 4.46
C ALA A 239 15.19 -12.96 3.57
N LEU A 240 16.07 -13.96 3.71
CA LEU A 240 15.95 -15.21 2.97
C LEU A 240 14.65 -15.96 3.31
N ALA A 241 14.31 -16.04 4.61
CA ALA A 241 13.03 -16.60 5.03
C ALA A 241 11.84 -15.82 4.45
N GLY A 242 11.92 -14.49 4.41
CA GLY A 242 10.94 -13.63 3.75
C GLY A 242 10.76 -13.94 2.27
N ILE A 243 11.87 -14.16 1.53
CA ILE A 243 11.84 -14.56 0.12
C ILE A 243 11.15 -15.93 -0.05
N VAL A 244 11.53 -16.92 0.76
CA VAL A 244 10.93 -18.27 0.71
C VAL A 244 9.43 -18.24 1.00
N VAL A 245 9.01 -17.47 2.02
CA VAL A 245 7.59 -17.32 2.35
C VAL A 245 6.84 -16.57 1.24
N CYS A 246 7.46 -15.56 0.60
CA CYS A 246 6.86 -14.92 -0.57
C CYS A 246 6.73 -15.87 -1.76
N ALA A 247 7.71 -16.74 -2.00
CA ALA A 247 7.64 -17.76 -3.04
C ALA A 247 6.52 -18.77 -2.77
N LEU A 248 6.33 -19.18 -1.51
CA LEU A 248 5.18 -19.98 -1.10
C LEU A 248 3.87 -19.24 -1.36
N ALA A 249 3.78 -17.95 -1.02
CA ALA A 249 2.60 -17.15 -1.31
C ALA A 249 2.31 -17.07 -2.82
N MET A 250 3.33 -16.83 -3.65
CA MET A 250 3.20 -16.83 -5.11
C MET A 250 2.65 -18.17 -5.63
N TRP A 251 3.13 -19.29 -5.09
CA TRP A 251 2.60 -20.62 -5.42
C TRP A 251 1.13 -20.79 -4.98
N LEU A 252 0.74 -20.30 -3.79
CA LEU A 252 -0.66 -20.30 -3.34
C LEU A 252 -1.55 -19.46 -4.27
N PHE A 253 -1.01 -18.37 -4.83
CA PHE A 253 -1.67 -17.51 -5.82
C PHE A 253 -1.46 -17.95 -7.27
N ARG A 254 -1.05 -19.21 -7.53
CA ARG A 254 -1.03 -19.76 -8.90
C ARG A 254 -2.41 -19.65 -9.55
N ASP A 255 -3.47 -19.87 -8.79
CA ASP A 255 -4.82 -19.47 -9.19
C ASP A 255 -5.14 -18.15 -8.47
N ARG A 256 -5.12 -17.05 -9.21
CA ARG A 256 -5.23 -15.70 -8.65
C ARG A 256 -6.58 -15.47 -7.96
N THR A 257 -7.63 -16.05 -8.50
CA THR A 257 -9.01 -15.91 -8.02
C THR A 257 -9.46 -17.12 -7.20
N GLY A 258 -8.60 -18.14 -7.07
CA GLY A 258 -8.88 -19.36 -6.31
C GLY A 258 -8.99 -19.14 -4.81
N LEU A 259 -9.77 -20.02 -4.17
CA LEU A 259 -10.03 -20.00 -2.72
C LEU A 259 -8.74 -20.02 -1.90
N LEU A 260 -7.80 -20.93 -2.21
CA LEU A 260 -6.61 -21.14 -1.38
C LEU A 260 -5.74 -19.88 -1.29
N GLY A 261 -5.46 -19.25 -2.43
CA GLY A 261 -4.71 -17.99 -2.47
C GLY A 261 -5.46 -16.87 -1.73
N ASN A 262 -6.76 -16.76 -1.92
CA ASN A 262 -7.54 -15.66 -1.34
C ASN A 262 -7.96 -15.86 0.12
N ALA A 263 -7.96 -17.09 0.63
CA ALA A 263 -8.18 -17.35 2.05
C ALA A 263 -6.87 -17.25 2.84
N VAL A 264 -5.83 -17.98 2.41
CA VAL A 264 -4.60 -18.20 3.18
C VAL A 264 -3.39 -17.48 2.58
N GLY A 265 -3.36 -17.28 1.25
CA GLY A 265 -2.25 -16.65 0.56
C GLY A 265 -1.97 -15.22 1.02
N TRP A 266 -3.00 -14.42 1.33
CA TRP A 266 -2.85 -13.03 1.82
C TRP A 266 -2.09 -12.93 3.17
N PRO A 267 -2.43 -13.68 4.23
CA PRO A 267 -1.64 -13.75 5.46
C PRO A 267 -0.21 -14.24 5.23
N VAL A 268 -0.02 -15.28 4.39
CA VAL A 268 1.31 -15.84 4.09
C VAL A 268 2.17 -14.81 3.38
N LEU A 269 1.61 -14.11 2.38
CA LEU A 269 2.26 -13.01 1.70
C LEU A 269 2.65 -11.89 2.67
N SER A 270 1.71 -11.47 3.51
CA SER A 270 1.92 -10.41 4.49
C SER A 270 3.04 -10.75 5.47
N LEU A 271 3.13 -12.01 5.89
CA LEU A 271 4.23 -12.51 6.71
C LEU A 271 5.58 -12.44 5.96
N GLY A 272 5.64 -12.93 4.73
CA GLY A 272 6.85 -12.87 3.91
C GLY A 272 7.35 -11.44 3.71
N LEU A 273 6.45 -10.53 3.33
CA LEU A 273 6.75 -9.11 3.17
C LEU A 273 7.15 -8.45 4.49
N ALA A 274 6.54 -8.81 5.62
CA ALA A 274 6.93 -8.32 6.94
C ALA A 274 8.34 -8.77 7.34
N LEU A 275 8.74 -10.00 7.03
CA LEU A 275 10.12 -10.44 7.23
C LEU A 275 11.10 -9.62 6.39
N LEU A 276 10.76 -9.32 5.13
CA LEU A 276 11.57 -8.44 4.28
C LEU A 276 11.66 -7.01 4.84
N VAL A 277 10.55 -6.43 5.31
CA VAL A 277 10.54 -5.10 5.94
C VAL A 277 11.36 -5.09 7.23
N GLY A 278 11.23 -6.11 8.07
CA GLY A 278 12.01 -6.28 9.30
C GLY A 278 13.51 -6.37 9.03
N ALA A 279 13.92 -7.09 7.98
CA ALA A 279 15.30 -7.17 7.53
C ALA A 279 15.80 -5.88 6.85
N GLY A 280 14.95 -5.21 6.06
CA GLY A 280 15.26 -3.93 5.39
C GLY A 280 15.40 -2.75 6.35
N ALA A 281 14.84 -2.85 7.55
CA ALA A 281 15.06 -1.90 8.65
C ALA A 281 16.43 -2.07 9.35
N SER A 282 17.21 -3.10 9.00
CA SER A 282 18.53 -3.38 9.58
C SER A 282 19.64 -2.59 8.90
N THR A 283 20.72 -2.32 9.63
CA THR A 283 22.00 -1.85 9.06
C THR A 283 23.02 -2.98 8.95
N GLN A 284 22.69 -4.18 9.42
CA GLN A 284 23.59 -5.34 9.51
C GLN A 284 23.32 -6.42 8.45
N GLY A 285 22.17 -6.39 7.78
CA GLY A 285 21.84 -7.33 6.69
C GLY A 285 22.17 -6.79 5.30
N TRP A 286 22.35 -7.69 4.32
CA TRP A 286 22.56 -7.31 2.91
C TRP A 286 21.43 -6.42 2.37
N LEU A 287 20.16 -6.74 2.68
CA LEU A 287 19.00 -6.00 2.21
C LEU A 287 18.98 -4.57 2.76
N GLY A 288 19.24 -4.44 4.06
CA GLY A 288 19.27 -3.15 4.75
C GLY A 288 20.44 -2.24 4.36
N ARG A 289 21.58 -2.83 3.97
CA ARG A 289 22.76 -2.11 3.46
C ARG A 289 22.71 -1.82 1.96
N CYS A 290 21.86 -2.50 1.20
CA CYS A 290 21.79 -2.35 -0.24
C CYS A 290 21.44 -0.90 -0.61
N ARG A 291 22.32 -0.25 -1.37
CA ARG A 291 22.13 1.11 -1.89
C ARG A 291 22.02 1.03 -3.39
N VAL A 292 20.79 1.05 -3.88
CA VAL A 292 20.52 1.14 -5.32
C VAL A 292 20.40 2.62 -5.70
N PRO A 293 21.22 3.13 -6.63
CA PRO A 293 21.09 4.49 -7.13
C PRO A 293 19.66 4.77 -7.62
N GLY A 294 19.11 5.93 -7.28
CA GLY A 294 17.74 6.30 -7.65
C GLY A 294 16.62 5.70 -6.81
N ALA A 295 16.84 4.60 -6.05
CA ALA A 295 15.78 3.97 -5.26
C ALA A 295 15.17 4.92 -4.22
N ALA A 296 16.00 5.74 -3.55
CA ALA A 296 15.51 6.74 -2.61
C ALA A 296 14.65 7.84 -3.26
N TRP A 297 14.98 8.22 -4.51
CA TRP A 297 14.17 9.16 -5.27
C TRP A 297 12.85 8.51 -5.69
N LEU A 298 12.89 7.29 -6.21
CA LEU A 298 11.70 6.56 -6.61
C LEU A 298 10.76 6.31 -5.43
N ALA A 299 11.31 5.96 -4.27
CA ALA A 299 10.57 5.83 -3.02
C ALA A 299 9.94 7.14 -2.54
N ALA A 300 10.56 8.29 -2.83
CA ALA A 300 10.04 9.60 -2.48
C ALA A 300 8.85 10.01 -3.35
N VAL A 301 8.93 9.75 -4.66
CA VAL A 301 7.85 10.04 -5.63
C VAL A 301 6.80 8.93 -5.72
N SER A 302 6.99 7.80 -5.00
CA SER A 302 6.18 6.60 -5.13
C SER A 302 4.67 6.84 -4.92
N TYR A 303 4.31 7.80 -4.07
CA TYR A 303 2.92 8.14 -3.81
C TYR A 303 2.28 8.86 -5.02
N SER A 304 2.93 9.91 -5.51
CA SER A 304 2.51 10.60 -6.72
C SER A 304 2.44 9.66 -7.93
N LEU A 305 3.43 8.76 -8.06
CA LEU A 305 3.45 7.73 -9.10
C LEU A 305 2.28 6.75 -8.98
N TYR A 306 2.02 6.21 -7.79
CA TYR A 306 0.88 5.32 -7.54
C TYR A 306 -0.45 6.00 -7.90
N LEU A 307 -0.57 7.29 -7.61
CA LEU A 307 -1.81 8.01 -7.82
C LEU A 307 -2.12 8.23 -9.31
N SER A 308 -1.11 8.58 -10.11
CA SER A 308 -1.29 9.00 -11.51
C SER A 308 -0.98 7.96 -12.58
N HIS A 309 -0.37 6.81 -12.23
CA HIS A 309 0.17 5.88 -13.24
C HIS A 309 -0.87 5.35 -14.25
N LYS A 310 -2.09 4.98 -13.81
CA LYS A 310 -3.11 4.45 -14.73
C LYS A 310 -3.52 5.49 -15.78
N ALA A 311 -3.78 6.72 -15.37
CA ALA A 311 -4.08 7.82 -16.28
C ALA A 311 -2.89 8.12 -17.21
N ALA A 312 -1.66 8.14 -16.68
CA ALA A 312 -0.47 8.36 -17.50
C ALA A 312 -0.28 7.26 -18.56
N PHE A 313 -0.55 6.01 -18.20
CA PHE A 313 -0.55 4.89 -19.15
C PHE A 313 -1.67 5.05 -20.18
N HIS A 314 -2.89 5.37 -19.75
CA HIS A 314 -4.00 5.61 -20.68
C HIS A 314 -3.67 6.71 -21.70
N LEU A 315 -3.18 7.87 -21.26
CA LEU A 315 -2.78 8.96 -22.16
C LEU A 315 -1.65 8.55 -23.11
N THR A 316 -0.69 7.74 -22.63
CA THR A 316 0.37 7.19 -23.50
C THR A 316 -0.22 6.29 -24.58
N GLN A 317 -1.16 5.41 -24.23
CA GLN A 317 -1.85 4.54 -25.18
C GLN A 317 -2.66 5.35 -26.20
N VAL A 318 -3.36 6.41 -25.76
CA VAL A 318 -4.17 7.26 -26.64
C VAL A 318 -3.29 8.06 -27.61
N TRP A 319 -2.17 8.62 -27.15
CA TRP A 319 -1.32 9.49 -27.97
C TRP A 319 -0.31 8.73 -28.83
N PHE A 320 0.21 7.60 -28.34
CA PHE A 320 1.35 6.91 -28.93
C PHE A 320 1.13 5.41 -29.14
N GLY A 321 -0.03 4.86 -28.76
CA GLY A 321 -0.28 3.42 -28.78
C GLY A 321 -0.05 2.77 -30.14
N ALA A 322 -0.54 3.39 -31.23
CA ALA A 322 -0.36 2.89 -32.59
C ALA A 322 1.11 2.83 -33.02
N GLN A 323 1.94 3.77 -32.56
CA GLN A 323 3.37 3.83 -32.86
C GLN A 323 4.19 2.88 -32.00
N LEU A 324 3.70 2.58 -30.79
CA LEU A 324 4.36 1.71 -29.81
C LEU A 324 3.95 0.23 -29.95
N ASP A 325 2.91 -0.07 -30.72
CA ASP A 325 2.43 -1.43 -30.94
C ASP A 325 3.55 -2.34 -31.49
N GLY A 326 3.66 -3.55 -30.92
CA GLY A 326 4.72 -4.50 -31.23
C GLY A 326 6.15 -4.09 -30.83
N ARG A 327 6.36 -2.93 -30.18
CA ARG A 327 7.71 -2.41 -29.85
C ARG A 327 8.23 -2.78 -28.46
N GLY A 328 7.63 -3.78 -27.80
CA GLY A 328 8.10 -4.41 -26.56
C GLY A 328 8.74 -3.43 -25.56
N LEU A 329 10.05 -3.54 -25.33
CA LEU A 329 10.80 -2.70 -24.38
C LEU A 329 10.69 -1.18 -24.64
N LEU A 330 10.57 -0.75 -25.90
CA LEU A 330 10.40 0.68 -26.21
C LEU A 330 9.02 1.17 -25.77
N ALA A 331 7.98 0.36 -25.95
CA ALA A 331 6.65 0.66 -25.44
C ALA A 331 6.71 0.80 -23.91
N PHE A 332 7.27 -0.20 -23.22
CA PHE A 332 7.45 -0.15 -21.76
C PHE A 332 8.21 1.11 -21.30
N ALA A 333 9.31 1.46 -21.96
CA ALA A 333 10.08 2.65 -21.64
C ALA A 333 9.27 3.95 -21.81
N ALA A 334 8.41 4.04 -22.83
CA ALA A 334 7.53 5.18 -23.04
C ALA A 334 6.46 5.27 -21.94
N TYR A 335 5.79 4.16 -21.61
CA TYR A 335 4.83 4.08 -20.50
C TYR A 335 5.46 4.48 -19.17
N ALA A 336 6.59 3.86 -18.81
CA ALA A 336 7.31 4.15 -17.58
C ALA A 336 7.80 5.61 -17.55
N GLY A 337 8.31 6.13 -18.67
CA GLY A 337 8.75 7.52 -18.81
C GLY A 337 7.61 8.51 -18.57
N MET A 338 6.44 8.29 -19.19
CA MET A 338 5.27 9.14 -18.99
C MET A 338 4.76 9.09 -17.54
N ALA A 339 4.66 7.89 -16.95
CA ALA A 339 4.23 7.76 -15.56
C ALA A 339 5.20 8.44 -14.59
N LEU A 340 6.52 8.31 -14.80
CA LEU A 340 7.54 9.00 -14.01
C LEU A 340 7.49 10.51 -14.20
N LEU A 341 7.21 11.01 -15.41
CA LEU A 341 7.03 12.43 -15.68
C LEU A 341 5.84 12.99 -14.90
N PHE A 342 4.68 12.36 -15.02
CA PHE A 342 3.47 12.75 -14.27
C PHE A 342 3.71 12.73 -12.76
N ALA A 343 4.34 11.66 -12.27
CA ALA A 343 4.69 11.53 -10.86
C ALA A 343 5.64 12.63 -10.39
N ALA A 344 6.67 12.96 -11.18
CA ALA A 344 7.62 14.01 -10.85
C ALA A 344 6.95 15.38 -10.83
N VAL A 345 6.12 15.71 -11.83
CA VAL A 345 5.35 16.96 -11.87
C VAL A 345 4.45 17.07 -10.64
N LEU A 346 3.64 16.05 -10.36
CA LEU A 346 2.75 16.03 -9.20
C LEU A 346 3.52 16.12 -7.88
N HIS A 347 4.64 15.40 -7.77
CA HIS A 347 5.46 15.41 -6.57
C HIS A 347 6.10 16.79 -6.32
N TYR A 348 6.72 17.40 -7.34
CA TYR A 348 7.44 18.65 -7.17
C TYR A 348 6.54 19.87 -7.13
N ALA A 349 5.43 19.87 -7.88
CA ALA A 349 4.49 20.99 -7.94
C ALA A 349 3.46 20.98 -6.80
N VAL A 350 3.07 19.80 -6.30
CA VAL A 350 1.99 19.67 -5.30
C VAL A 350 2.47 19.01 -4.03
N GLU A 351 2.94 17.76 -4.09
CA GLU A 351 3.21 16.99 -2.88
C GLU A 351 4.31 17.63 -2.00
N ARG A 352 5.47 17.94 -2.59
CA ARG A 352 6.66 18.45 -1.90
C ARG A 352 6.44 19.84 -1.27
N PRO A 353 5.78 20.82 -1.92
CA PRO A 353 5.41 22.09 -1.28
C PRO A 353 4.59 21.91 0.00
N PHE A 354 3.58 21.03 -0.02
CA PHE A 354 2.74 20.78 1.16
C PHE A 354 3.49 20.04 2.27
N LEU A 355 4.41 19.13 1.92
CA LEU A 355 5.31 18.50 2.89
C LEU A 355 6.27 19.50 3.56
N ARG A 356 6.78 20.48 2.81
CA ARG A 356 7.60 21.59 3.35
C ARG A 356 6.77 22.52 4.25
N LEU A 357 5.52 22.82 3.86
CA LEU A 357 4.61 23.62 4.67
C LEU A 357 4.30 22.95 6.02
N ARG A 358 4.10 21.62 5.99
CA ARG A 358 3.95 20.79 7.20
C ARG A 358 5.14 20.93 8.14
N GLU A 359 6.37 20.84 7.61
CA GLU A 359 7.60 20.96 8.40
C GLU A 359 7.71 22.32 9.08
N ARG A 360 7.43 23.41 8.35
CA ARG A 360 7.40 24.79 8.90
C ARG A 360 6.40 24.96 10.05
N ARG A 361 5.21 24.34 9.94
CA ARG A 361 4.13 24.42 10.95
C ARG A 361 4.30 23.44 12.12
N SER A 362 5.32 22.59 12.10
CA SER A 362 5.61 21.61 13.16
C SER A 362 6.75 22.02 14.10
N VAL A 363 7.45 23.11 13.81
CA VAL A 363 8.38 23.74 14.76
C VAL A 363 7.54 24.49 15.80
N PRO A 364 7.69 24.23 17.11
CA PRO A 364 7.07 25.08 18.12
C PRO A 364 7.56 26.51 17.93
N ALA A 365 6.67 27.50 17.98
CA ALA A 365 7.09 28.89 18.09
C ALA A 365 8.15 28.97 19.21
N PRO A 366 9.30 29.64 19.00
CA PRO A 366 10.25 29.82 20.08
C PRO A 366 9.49 30.44 21.24
N LEU A 367 9.58 29.81 22.42
CA LEU A 367 9.10 30.38 23.68
C LEU A 367 9.61 31.81 23.71
N ALA A 368 8.69 32.77 23.57
CA ALA A 368 9.01 34.16 23.80
C ALA A 368 9.50 34.21 25.25
N LEU A 369 10.81 34.39 25.41
CA LEU A 369 11.40 34.79 26.67
C LEU A 369 10.83 36.18 26.99
N SER A 370 9.67 36.21 27.63
CA SER A 370 9.33 37.28 28.57
C SER A 370 9.97 36.82 29.89
N GLY A 371 11.08 37.36 30.35
CA GLY A 371 11.63 38.69 30.14
C GLY A 371 10.97 39.64 31.12
N SER A 372 11.59 39.71 32.32
CA SER A 372 11.37 40.57 33.50
C SER A 372 10.08 40.43 34.29
#